data_AF-A0A1H4I1K7-F1
#
_entry.id   AF-A0A1H4I1K7-F1
#
_cell.length_a   1.000
_cell.length_b   1.000
_cell.length_c   1.000
_cell.angle_alpha   90.00
_cell.angle_beta   90.00
_cell.angle_gamma   90.00
#
_symmetry.space_group_name_H-M   'P 1'
#
loop_
_entity.id
_entity.type
_entity.pdbx_description
1 polymer ?
#
loop_
_entity_poly.entity_id
_entity_poly.type
_entity_poly.pdbx_seq_one_letter_code
_entity_poly.pdbx_strand_id
1 'polypeptide(L)'
;MSFLQVEEGTFFYVGYIPYCCDILCRTMPSIITVNTQTISKRGSQTLAKTKRGRVLWNLPSRGRGTCPVCSSTRIKLLYSQTKTDGTSLKVCKKCSKAVQSRVDKVTV
;
A
#
# COMPACT_ATOMS: atom_id res chain seq x y z
N MET A 1 -39.17 24.20 -12.80
CA MET A 1 -40.15 23.52 -13.67
C MET A 1 -39.34 22.83 -14.74
N SER A 2 -39.23 21.52 -14.85
CA SER A 2 -39.89 20.38 -14.22
C SER A 2 -38.97 19.19 -14.58
N PHE A 3 -38.59 18.31 -13.64
CA PHE A 3 -39.34 17.08 -13.32
C PHE A 3 -39.45 16.16 -14.54
N LEU A 4 -39.10 14.87 -14.56
CA LEU A 4 -38.54 13.90 -13.61
C LEU A 4 -38.18 12.65 -14.45
N GLN A 5 -37.23 11.85 -13.93
CA GLN A 5 -37.15 10.37 -13.92
C GLN A 5 -37.31 9.61 -15.25
N VAL A 6 -36.27 8.93 -15.77
CA VAL A 6 -35.66 7.66 -15.26
C VAL A 6 -36.69 6.54 -15.19
N GLU A 7 -36.71 5.79 -16.29
CA GLU A 7 -37.61 4.68 -16.56
C GLU A 7 -37.30 3.43 -15.73
N GLU A 8 -38.35 2.64 -15.61
CA GLU A 8 -38.65 1.68 -14.57
C GLU A 8 -37.78 0.41 -14.65
N GLY A 9 -36.98 0.18 -13.62
CA GLY A 9 -36.23 -1.06 -13.42
C GLY A 9 -36.72 -1.78 -12.16
N THR A 10 -37.86 -2.45 -12.25
CA THR A 10 -38.41 -3.30 -11.19
C THR A 10 -37.57 -4.56 -11.04
N PHE A 11 -36.71 -4.55 -10.03
CA PHE A 11 -35.86 -5.68 -9.64
C PHE A 11 -36.62 -6.60 -8.69
N PHE A 12 -37.00 -7.79 -9.16
CA PHE A 12 -37.64 -8.82 -8.33
C PHE A 12 -36.59 -9.52 -7.45
N TYR A 13 -36.64 -9.27 -6.14
CA TYR A 13 -35.94 -10.06 -5.13
C TYR A 13 -36.73 -11.34 -4.84
N VAL A 14 -36.20 -12.49 -5.23
CA VAL A 14 -36.75 -13.81 -4.87
C VAL A 14 -35.90 -14.43 -3.77
N GLY A 15 -36.55 -14.73 -2.64
CA GLY A 15 -36.34 -15.99 -1.92
C GLY A 15 -35.21 -16.05 -0.89
N TYR A 16 -35.51 -15.58 0.31
CA TYR A 16 -35.03 -16.21 1.55
C TYR A 16 -35.78 -17.54 1.70
N ILE A 17 -35.10 -18.67 1.90
CA ILE A 17 -35.42 -19.64 2.96
C ILE A 17 -34.24 -20.58 3.20
N PRO A 18 -33.88 -20.85 4.48
CA PRO A 18 -32.73 -21.64 4.90
C PRO A 18 -33.12 -23.10 5.18
N TYR A 19 -32.15 -23.90 5.60
CA TYR A 19 -32.25 -25.26 6.16
C TYR A 19 -32.27 -26.42 5.15
N CYS A 20 -31.20 -27.22 5.20
CA CYS A 20 -31.22 -28.69 5.27
C CYS A 20 -29.74 -29.12 5.45
N CYS A 21 -29.29 -29.27 6.69
CA CYS A 21 -29.32 -30.51 7.46
C CYS A 21 -28.31 -31.51 6.91
N ASP A 22 -27.17 -31.56 7.60
CA ASP A 22 -26.24 -32.68 7.64
C ASP A 22 -26.98 -34.02 7.56
N ILE A 23 -26.54 -34.87 6.64
CA ILE A 23 -26.39 -36.32 6.78
C ILE A 23 -26.04 -36.82 5.38
N LEU A 24 -24.77 -37.13 5.16
CA LEU A 24 -24.31 -38.40 4.58
C LEU A 24 -22.78 -38.39 4.52
N CYS A 25 -22.20 -38.74 5.66
CA CYS A 25 -20.86 -39.29 5.76
C CYS A 25 -20.93 -40.74 5.24
N ARG A 26 -20.33 -41.07 4.08
CA ARG A 26 -19.77 -42.40 3.79
C ARG A 26 -19.09 -42.49 2.41
N THR A 27 -17.84 -42.96 2.48
CA THR A 27 -17.09 -43.79 1.51
C THR A 27 -16.05 -43.10 0.62
N MET A 28 -14.80 -43.52 0.86
CA MET A 28 -13.48 -43.13 0.31
C MET A 28 -13.26 -43.58 -1.16
N PRO A 29 -12.01 -43.67 -1.67
CA PRO A 29 -10.98 -42.64 -1.92
C PRO A 29 -10.55 -42.65 -3.40
N SER A 30 -10.11 -41.52 -3.96
CA SER A 30 -9.27 -41.56 -5.17
C SER A 30 -8.47 -40.27 -5.31
N ILE A 31 -7.19 -40.38 -4.95
CA ILE A 31 -6.02 -39.88 -5.69
C ILE A 31 -6.34 -38.78 -6.70
N ILE A 32 -6.28 -37.52 -6.29
CA ILE A 32 -5.71 -36.46 -7.14
C ILE A 32 -5.03 -35.45 -6.21
N THR A 33 -3.70 -35.50 -6.17
CA THR A 33 -2.87 -34.43 -5.61
C THR A 33 -2.97 -33.23 -6.54
N VAL A 34 -4.04 -32.45 -6.45
CA VAL A 34 -4.04 -31.08 -6.97
C VAL A 34 -3.50 -30.19 -5.88
N ASN A 35 -2.25 -29.77 -6.05
CA ASN A 35 -1.66 -28.68 -5.30
C ASN A 35 -2.36 -27.37 -5.75
N THR A 36 -3.58 -27.14 -5.25
CA THR A 36 -4.32 -25.91 -5.50
C THR A 36 -3.84 -24.87 -4.50
N GLN A 37 -2.82 -24.12 -4.92
CA GLN A 37 -2.50 -22.85 -4.30
C GLN A 37 -3.78 -22.01 -4.28
N THR A 38 -4.30 -21.79 -3.09
CA THR A 38 -5.45 -20.93 -2.86
C THR A 38 -5.06 -19.51 -3.26
N ILE A 39 -5.44 -19.12 -4.48
CA ILE A 39 -5.40 -17.73 -4.93
C ILE A 39 -6.37 -16.99 -4.01
N SER A 40 -5.80 -16.39 -2.96
CA SER A 40 -6.53 -15.59 -1.99
C SER A 40 -7.37 -14.55 -2.72
N LYS A 41 -8.63 -14.49 -2.31
CA LYS A 41 -9.68 -13.63 -2.85
C LYS A 41 -9.13 -12.20 -2.96
N ARG A 42 -9.03 -11.70 -4.19
CA ARG A 42 -8.78 -10.29 -4.52
C ARG A 42 -9.97 -9.45 -4.04
N GLY A 43 -10.04 -9.23 -2.73
CA GLY A 43 -10.78 -8.13 -2.16
C GLY A 43 -10.09 -6.84 -2.58
N SER A 44 -10.83 -5.96 -3.23
CA SER A 44 -10.44 -4.61 -3.59
C SER A 44 -9.77 -3.92 -2.41
N GLN A 45 -8.44 -3.85 -2.44
CA GLN A 45 -7.67 -3.05 -1.52
C GLN A 45 -7.92 -1.59 -1.91
N THR A 46 -8.98 -0.99 -1.36
CA THR A 46 -8.88 0.45 -1.09
C THR A 46 -7.66 0.57 -0.20
N LEU A 47 -6.61 1.23 -0.71
CA LEU A 47 -5.34 1.37 -0.01
C LEU A 47 -5.61 2.01 1.34
N ALA A 48 -5.80 1.18 2.37
CA ALA A 48 -5.95 1.64 3.73
C ALA A 48 -4.67 2.43 3.99
N LYS A 49 -4.81 3.74 4.14
CA LYS A 49 -3.71 4.66 4.46
C LYS A 49 -3.29 4.46 5.91
N THR A 50 -3.29 3.22 6.37
CA THR A 50 -3.02 2.85 7.75
C THR A 50 -1.50 2.89 7.94
N LYS A 51 -1.10 3.89 8.75
CA LYS A 51 0.20 4.00 9.42
C LYS A 51 1.37 4.57 8.62
N ARG A 52 1.15 5.53 7.71
CA ARG A 52 2.25 6.34 7.11
C ARG A 52 3.05 7.19 8.13
N GLY A 53 2.60 7.26 9.39
CA GLY A 53 3.30 7.96 10.47
C GLY A 53 4.11 7.06 11.43
N ARG A 54 3.76 5.78 11.59
CA ARG A 54 4.37 4.91 12.62
C ARG A 54 5.86 4.66 12.36
N VAL A 55 6.23 4.47 11.09
CA VAL A 55 7.63 4.29 10.69
C VAL A 55 8.48 5.50 11.09
N LEU A 56 7.92 6.70 11.01
CA LEU A 56 8.61 7.93 11.40
C LEU A 56 8.95 7.97 12.88
N TRP A 57 8.23 7.23 13.73
CA TRP A 57 8.43 7.24 15.18
C TRP A 57 9.63 6.41 15.60
N ASN A 58 9.93 5.37 14.81
CA ASN A 58 11.03 4.45 15.07
C ASN A 58 12.37 4.97 14.52
N LEU A 59 12.36 6.00 13.67
CA LEU A 59 13.60 6.62 13.20
C LEU A 59 14.22 7.52 14.28
N PRO A 60 15.56 7.60 14.36
CA PRO A 60 16.24 8.52 15.27
C PRO A 60 15.76 9.95 15.05
N SER A 61 15.48 10.66 16.14
CA SER A 61 14.90 12.01 16.14
C SER A 61 13.64 12.15 15.26
N ARG A 62 12.83 11.10 15.14
CA ARG A 62 11.62 11.06 14.30
C ARG A 62 11.91 11.30 12.81
N GLY A 63 13.07 10.86 12.32
CA GLY A 63 13.54 11.08 10.95
C GLY A 63 13.92 12.54 10.65
N ARG A 64 14.23 13.32 11.70
CA ARG A 64 14.69 14.70 11.59
C ARG A 64 16.19 14.78 11.82
N GLY A 65 16.88 15.53 10.98
CA GLY A 65 18.32 15.74 11.11
C GLY A 65 18.79 16.94 10.29
N THR A 66 20.08 16.99 10.04
CA THR A 66 20.69 17.99 9.16
C THR A 66 20.81 17.42 7.76
N CYS A 67 20.30 18.13 6.75
CA CYS A 67 20.42 17.66 5.37
C CYS A 67 21.84 17.87 4.83
N PRO A 68 22.47 16.84 4.24
CA PRO A 68 23.85 16.95 3.77
C PRO A 68 24.04 17.85 2.53
N VAL A 69 22.97 18.12 1.77
CA VAL A 69 23.04 18.92 0.52
C VAL A 69 22.77 20.41 0.74
N CYS A 70 21.89 20.75 1.70
CA CYS A 70 21.44 22.13 1.94
C CYS A 70 21.69 22.63 3.36
N SER A 71 22.34 21.82 4.20
CA SER A 71 22.69 22.11 5.59
C SER A 71 21.53 22.55 6.48
N SER A 72 20.28 22.32 6.05
CA SER A 72 19.09 22.68 6.82
C SER A 72 18.95 21.74 8.01
N THR A 73 18.84 22.29 9.21
CA THR A 73 18.72 21.55 10.47
C THR A 73 17.26 21.17 10.76
N ARG A 74 17.06 20.14 11.62
CA ARG A 74 15.74 19.63 12.06
C ARG A 74 14.77 19.26 10.91
N ILE A 75 15.26 19.00 9.71
CA ILE A 75 14.46 18.70 8.51
C ILE A 75 14.25 17.19 8.34
N LYS A 76 13.13 16.80 7.72
CA LYS A 76 12.79 15.40 7.43
C LYS A 76 13.70 14.81 6.33
N LEU A 77 14.48 13.80 6.68
CA LEU A 77 15.44 13.09 5.79
C LEU A 77 14.86 11.76 5.31
N LEU A 78 13.82 11.83 4.49
CA LEU A 78 13.06 10.64 4.09
C LEU A 78 13.36 10.19 2.67
N TYR A 79 13.71 11.12 1.80
CA TYR A 79 13.84 10.88 0.36
C TYR A 79 15.24 10.33 0.09
N SER A 80 15.34 9.21 -0.63
CA SER A 80 16.63 8.68 -1.07
C SER A 80 17.06 9.32 -2.37
N GLN A 81 18.32 9.71 -2.46
CA GLN A 81 19.01 10.08 -3.70
C GLN A 81 20.27 9.24 -3.84
N THR A 82 20.59 8.86 -5.07
CA THR A 82 21.83 8.16 -5.41
C THR A 82 22.88 9.16 -5.87
N LYS A 83 24.09 9.04 -5.32
CA LYS A 83 25.28 9.68 -5.88
C LYS A 83 25.74 8.98 -7.16
N THR A 84 26.61 9.64 -7.91
CA THR A 84 27.40 9.03 -9.00
C THR A 84 28.19 7.81 -8.53
N ASP A 85 28.61 7.82 -7.26
CA ASP A 85 29.39 6.75 -6.64
C ASP A 85 28.54 5.53 -6.22
N GLY A 86 27.24 5.52 -6.57
CA GLY A 86 26.30 4.45 -6.20
C GLY A 86 25.80 4.48 -4.75
N THR A 87 26.27 5.42 -3.94
CA THR A 87 25.84 5.55 -2.54
C THR A 87 24.44 6.16 -2.45
N SER A 88 23.53 5.52 -1.71
CA SER A 88 22.20 6.06 -1.44
C SER A 88 22.18 6.90 -0.17
N LEU A 89 21.82 8.17 -0.30
CA LEU A 89 21.78 9.14 0.80
C LEU A 89 20.33 9.58 1.07
N LYS A 90 20.00 9.73 2.35
CA LYS A 90 18.71 10.28 2.77
C LYS A 90 18.77 11.81 2.79
N VAL A 91 17.97 12.44 1.94
CA VAL A 91 17.92 13.89 1.74
C VAL A 91 16.54 14.46 2.07
N CYS A 92 16.46 15.79 2.13
CA CYS A 92 15.20 16.50 2.35
C CYS A 92 14.34 16.57 1.07
N LYS A 93 13.06 16.91 1.22
CA LYS A 93 12.09 17.05 0.12
C LYS A 93 12.54 18.03 -0.98
N LYS A 94 13.31 19.07 -0.64
CA LYS A 94 13.81 20.05 -1.62
C LYS A 94 14.95 19.46 -2.45
N CYS A 95 15.84 18.72 -1.82
CA CYS A 95 17.02 18.14 -2.47
C CYS A 95 16.70 16.86 -3.26
N SER A 96 15.52 16.27 -3.09
CA SER A 96 15.07 15.16 -3.93
C SER A 96 14.82 15.55 -5.40
N LYS A 97 14.77 16.86 -5.70
CA LYS A 97 14.65 17.39 -7.07
C LYS A 97 15.88 18.20 -7.50
N ALA A 98 16.95 18.16 -6.70
CA ALA A 98 18.16 18.90 -7.01
C ALA A 98 18.94 18.24 -8.16
N VAL A 99 19.71 19.05 -8.88
CA VAL A 99 20.65 18.58 -9.90
C VAL A 99 21.73 17.70 -9.25
N GLN A 100 22.18 16.67 -9.97
CA GLN A 100 23.18 15.71 -9.52
C GLN A 100 24.45 16.40 -9.00
N SER A 101 24.89 17.46 -9.66
CA SER A 101 26.06 18.28 -9.26
C SER A 101 26.00 18.84 -7.82
N ARG A 102 24.81 18.96 -7.22
CA ARG A 102 24.64 19.36 -5.82
C ARG A 102 24.70 18.18 -4.86
N VAL A 103 24.27 17.00 -5.32
CA VAL A 103 24.28 15.75 -4.56
C VAL A 103 25.71 15.20 -4.44
N ASP A 104 26.53 15.38 -5.47
CA ASP A 104 27.90 14.89 -5.49
C ASP A 104 28.82 15.69 -4.55
N LYS A 105 28.52 16.98 -4.32
CA LYS A 105 29.25 17.87 -3.37
C LYS A 105 29.11 17.46 -1.91
N VAL A 106 28.28 16.48 -1.58
CA VAL A 106 28.12 16.01 -0.21
C VAL A 106 29.41 15.38 0.30
N THR A 107 30.00 15.94 1.35
CA THR A 107 31.02 15.27 2.15
C THR A 107 30.30 14.37 3.15
N VAL A 108 30.45 13.04 3.00
CA VAL A 108 29.88 12.03 3.91
C VAL A 108 30.78 11.89 5.12
#